data_AF-A0A431ML35-F1
#
_entry.id   AF-A0A431ML35-F1
#
_cell.length_a   1.000
_cell.length_b   1.000
_cell.length_c   1.000
_cell.angle_alpha   90.00
_cell.angle_beta   90.00
_cell.angle_gamma   90.00
#
_symmetry.space_group_name_H-M   'P 1'
#
loop_
_entity.id
_entity.type
_entity.pdbx_description
1 polymer ?
#
loop_
_entity_poly.entity_id
_entity_poly.type
_entity_poly.pdbx_seq_one_letter_code
_entity_poly.pdbx_strand_id
1 'polypeptide(L)'
;MCKYKIAIASFLTSVLLFTVAGCNKAVTIVENPGNSITDEMSFAKDIIPIFKTNCALSGCHVPGAQLPDLSAADAYISLTGGNYITANDPDNSELIFWLTGKKSPTMPLGGSLDVMSNAKIYAWIKQGAKNN
;
A
#
# COMPACT_ATOMS: atom_id res chain seq x y z
N MET A 1 45.59 -58.27 -34.23
CA MET A 1 44.57 -58.13 -33.16
C MET A 1 44.52 -56.69 -32.70
N CYS A 2 43.58 -55.89 -33.23
CA CYS A 2 43.01 -54.69 -32.61
C CYS A 2 41.80 -54.26 -33.44
N LYS A 3 40.82 -53.63 -32.79
CA LYS A 3 39.39 -53.86 -32.98
C LYS A 3 38.73 -52.98 -34.06
N TYR A 4 37.57 -53.48 -34.50
CA TYR A 4 36.63 -53.02 -35.53
C TYR A 4 36.40 -51.50 -35.59
N LYS A 5 36.52 -50.91 -36.79
CA LYS A 5 35.98 -49.59 -37.11
C LYS A 5 34.53 -49.78 -37.57
N ILE A 6 33.56 -49.39 -36.76
CA ILE A 6 32.17 -49.22 -37.21
C ILE A 6 31.95 -47.73 -37.42
N ALA A 7 32.01 -47.32 -38.68
CA ALA A 7 31.45 -46.06 -39.14
C ALA A 7 30.02 -46.36 -39.58
N ILE A 8 29.03 -45.86 -38.84
CA ILE A 8 27.66 -45.70 -39.36
C ILE A 8 27.21 -44.31 -38.95
N ALA A 9 27.28 -43.42 -39.92
CA ALA A 9 26.71 -42.09 -39.90
C ALA A 9 25.22 -42.14 -40.21
N SER A 10 24.51 -41.10 -39.76
CA SER A 10 23.14 -40.67 -40.11
C SER A 10 22.09 -40.99 -39.03
N PHE A 11 21.77 -40.08 -38.10
CA PHE A 11 20.97 -38.84 -38.26
C PHE A 11 19.46 -39.16 -38.19
N LEU A 12 18.82 -38.98 -37.01
CA LEU A 12 17.56 -38.22 -36.89
C LEU A 12 17.07 -38.10 -35.43
N THR A 13 16.77 -36.86 -35.05
CA THR A 13 15.77 -36.43 -34.05
C THR A 13 16.00 -36.78 -32.58
N SER A 14 16.86 -35.97 -31.97
CA SER A 14 16.62 -35.38 -30.65
C SER A 14 15.18 -34.87 -30.53
N VAL A 15 14.40 -35.42 -29.60
CA VAL A 15 13.30 -34.68 -28.95
C VAL A 15 13.34 -35.03 -27.46
N LEU A 16 14.29 -34.39 -26.78
CA LEU A 16 14.30 -34.26 -25.34
C LEU A 16 13.13 -33.34 -24.96
N LEU A 17 11.98 -33.94 -24.63
CA LEU A 17 10.82 -33.24 -24.07
C LEU A 17 11.18 -32.69 -22.67
N PHE A 18 11.89 -31.57 -22.66
CA PHE A 18 11.96 -30.68 -21.50
C PHE A 18 10.58 -30.03 -21.36
N THR A 19 9.71 -30.65 -20.58
CA THR A 19 8.52 -29.97 -20.06
C THR A 19 9.01 -28.97 -19.01
N VAL A 20 9.30 -27.75 -19.47
CA VAL A 20 9.40 -26.60 -18.57
C VAL A 20 8.01 -26.42 -17.95
N ALA A 21 7.85 -26.94 -16.73
CA ALA A 21 6.75 -26.58 -15.85
C ALA A 21 6.92 -25.08 -15.51
N GLY A 22 6.37 -24.23 -16.36
CA GLY A 22 6.28 -22.80 -16.15
C GLY A 22 5.38 -22.55 -14.95
N CYS A 23 5.99 -22.32 -13.79
CA CYS A 23 5.29 -21.83 -12.61
C CYS A 23 4.99 -20.35 -12.84
N ASN A 24 3.87 -20.05 -13.49
CA ASN A 24 3.40 -18.68 -13.64
C ASN A 24 3.06 -18.20 -12.21
N LYS A 25 3.94 -17.37 -11.62
CA LYS A 25 3.53 -16.53 -10.50
C LYS A 25 2.48 -15.59 -11.07
N ALA A 26 1.20 -15.92 -10.90
CA ALA A 26 0.15 -14.94 -11.05
C ALA A 26 0.55 -13.78 -10.15
N VAL A 27 0.84 -12.62 -10.75
CA VAL A 27 1.02 -11.38 -10.00
C VAL A 27 -0.35 -11.11 -9.39
N THR A 28 -0.53 -11.51 -8.15
CA THR A 28 -1.64 -11.05 -7.34
C THR A 28 -1.37 -9.57 -7.13
N ILE A 29 -2.00 -8.72 -7.94
CA ILE A 29 -2.04 -7.29 -7.63
C ILE A 29 -2.76 -7.21 -6.29
N VAL A 30 -2.01 -6.91 -5.23
CA VAL A 30 -2.58 -6.63 -3.91
C VAL A 30 -3.24 -5.26 -4.06
N GLU A 31 -4.49 -5.23 -4.47
CA GLU A 31 -5.24 -3.99 -4.57
C GLU A 31 -5.54 -3.47 -3.17
N ASN A 32 -5.27 -2.18 -2.93
CA ASN A 32 -5.66 -1.54 -1.68
C ASN A 32 -7.21 -1.57 -1.58
N PRO A 33 -7.81 -2.08 -0.49
CA PRO A 33 -9.26 -2.13 -0.33
C PRO A 33 -9.93 -0.75 -0.41
N GLY A 34 -9.20 0.35 -0.23
CA GLY A 34 -9.70 1.70 -0.50
C GLY A 34 -10.05 1.95 -1.97
N ASN A 35 -9.56 1.13 -2.91
CA ASN A 35 -9.89 1.25 -4.32
C ASN A 35 -11.34 0.89 -4.65
N SER A 36 -11.98 0.03 -3.84
CA SER A 36 -13.35 -0.42 -4.05
C SER A 36 -14.40 0.49 -3.39
N ILE A 37 -13.98 1.45 -2.56
CA ILE A 37 -14.89 2.43 -1.94
C ILE A 37 -15.24 3.52 -2.95
N THR A 38 -16.48 3.49 -3.44
CA THR A 38 -17.02 4.46 -4.40
C THR A 38 -17.83 5.58 -3.75
N ASP A 39 -18.33 5.35 -2.53
CA ASP A 39 -19.07 6.36 -1.78
C ASP A 39 -18.15 7.54 -1.42
N GLU A 40 -18.69 8.76 -1.48
CA GLU A 40 -17.92 9.95 -1.15
C GLU A 40 -17.56 9.96 0.34
N MET A 41 -16.26 10.05 0.62
CA MET A 41 -15.73 10.12 1.96
C MET A 41 -15.80 11.55 2.48
N SER A 42 -16.37 11.73 3.67
CA SER A 42 -16.35 13.02 4.38
C SER A 42 -15.13 13.10 5.29
N PHE A 43 -14.35 14.17 5.18
CA PHE A 43 -13.24 14.39 6.11
C PHE A 43 -13.74 14.46 7.55
N ALA A 44 -14.79 15.26 7.80
CA ALA A 44 -15.31 15.47 9.15
C ALA A 44 -15.99 14.22 9.74
N LYS A 45 -16.74 13.46 8.93
CA LYS A 45 -17.56 12.34 9.42
C LYS A 45 -16.86 10.99 9.35
N ASP A 46 -15.96 10.79 8.40
CA ASP A 46 -15.31 9.49 8.20
C ASP A 46 -13.84 9.47 8.61
N ILE A 47 -13.10 10.56 8.40
CA ILE A 47 -11.65 10.58 8.59
C ILE A 47 -11.26 11.06 9.99
N ILE A 48 -11.86 12.16 10.45
CA ILE A 48 -11.60 12.68 11.80
C ILE A 48 -11.87 11.66 12.91
N PRO A 49 -12.95 10.85 12.90
CA PRO A 49 -13.14 9.83 13.93
C PRO A 49 -12.03 8.77 13.98
N ILE A 50 -11.47 8.42 12.81
CA ILE A 50 -10.32 7.51 12.72
C ILE A 50 -9.10 8.13 13.39
N PHE A 51 -8.80 9.39 13.10
CA PHE A 51 -7.67 10.10 13.72
C PHE A 51 -7.85 10.27 15.23
N LYS A 52 -9.04 10.67 15.69
CA LYS A 52 -9.34 10.79 17.13
C LYS A 52 -9.10 9.49 17.89
N THR A 53 -9.47 8.37 17.27
CA THR A 53 -9.40 7.05 17.94
C THR A 53 -7.99 6.49 17.94
N ASN A 54 -7.21 6.73 16.88
CA ASN A 54 -5.97 5.97 16.63
C ASN A 54 -4.70 6.84 16.58
N CYS A 55 -4.81 8.16 16.47
CA CYS A 55 -3.66 9.01 16.15
C CYS A 55 -3.54 10.23 17.07
N ALA A 56 -4.63 10.96 17.26
CA ALA A 56 -4.73 12.15 18.11
C ALA A 56 -4.90 11.77 19.58
N LEU A 57 -3.99 10.93 20.06
CA LEU A 57 -3.87 10.50 21.44
C LEU A 57 -2.94 11.45 22.19
N SER A 58 -3.16 11.61 23.50
CA SER A 58 -2.34 12.48 24.35
C SER A 58 -0.86 12.15 24.21
N GLY A 59 -0.06 13.13 23.78
CA GLY A 59 1.39 12.97 23.55
C GLY A 59 1.79 12.41 22.17
N CYS A 60 0.81 12.08 21.31
CA CYS A 60 1.04 11.66 19.93
C CYS A 60 0.67 12.81 18.98
N HIS A 61 -0.32 12.66 18.10
CA HIS A 61 -0.66 13.66 17.08
C HIS A 61 -1.72 14.66 17.55
N VAL A 62 -1.39 15.41 18.59
CA VAL A 62 -2.22 16.45 19.23
C VAL A 62 -1.47 17.79 19.27
N PRO A 63 -2.15 18.93 19.56
CA PRO A 63 -1.50 20.23 19.59
C PRO A 63 -0.27 20.25 20.51
N GLY A 64 0.88 20.68 19.98
CA GLY A 64 2.13 20.81 20.72
C GLY A 64 2.89 19.51 21.00
N ALA A 65 2.46 18.37 20.44
CA ALA A 65 3.14 17.09 20.55
C ALA A 65 3.83 16.70 19.22
N GLN A 66 3.51 15.54 18.66
CA GLN A 66 4.09 15.06 17.41
C GLN A 66 3.36 15.66 16.19
N LEU A 67 4.11 16.22 15.25
CA LEU A 67 3.58 16.68 13.97
C LEU A 67 3.35 15.49 13.00
N PRO A 68 2.32 15.54 12.14
CA PRO A 68 1.27 16.58 12.07
C PRO A 68 0.31 16.54 13.26
N ASP A 69 -0.33 17.66 13.58
CA ASP A 69 -1.46 17.68 14.51
C ASP A 69 -2.68 17.07 13.80
N LEU A 70 -3.19 15.95 14.33
CA LEU A 70 -4.34 15.23 13.78
C LEU A 70 -5.60 15.41 14.63
N SER A 71 -5.61 16.42 15.51
CA SER A 71 -6.81 16.86 16.20
C SER A 71 -7.85 17.39 15.21
N ALA A 72 -9.13 17.33 15.58
CA ALA A 72 -10.22 17.69 14.67
C ALA A 72 -10.16 19.14 14.17
N ALA A 73 -9.56 20.05 14.94
CA ALA A 73 -9.43 21.45 14.57
C ALA A 73 -8.36 21.65 13.48
N ASP A 74 -7.24 20.94 13.58
CA ASP A 74 -6.02 21.25 12.83
C ASP A 74 -5.61 20.17 11.83
N ALA A 75 -6.22 18.97 11.86
CA ALA A 75 -5.85 17.83 11.03
C ALA A 75 -5.79 18.17 9.53
N TYR A 76 -6.82 18.84 8.99
CA TYR A 76 -6.86 19.15 7.57
C TYR A 76 -5.69 20.05 7.16
N ILE A 77 -5.55 21.18 7.86
CA ILE A 77 -4.53 22.19 7.56
C ILE A 77 -3.12 21.61 7.79
N SER A 78 -2.94 20.81 8.84
CA SER A 78 -1.65 20.15 9.13
C SER A 78 -1.27 19.15 8.05
N LEU A 79 -2.24 18.34 7.57
CA LEU A 79 -2.00 17.36 6.52
C LEU A 79 -1.67 18.01 5.18
N THR A 80 -2.46 19.01 4.77
CA THR A 80 -2.26 19.68 3.47
C THR A 80 -1.08 20.65 3.51
N GLY A 81 -0.94 21.43 4.59
CA GLY A 81 0.14 22.40 4.75
C GLY A 81 1.51 21.75 4.97
N GLY A 82 1.52 20.55 5.56
CA GLY A 82 2.73 19.75 5.75
C GLY A 82 3.10 18.83 4.58
N ASN A 83 2.35 18.86 3.47
CA ASN A 83 2.54 17.98 2.31
C ASN A 83 2.50 16.47 2.65
N TYR A 84 1.70 16.07 3.64
CA TYR A 84 1.55 14.65 4.01
C TYR A 84 0.64 13.88 3.05
N ILE A 85 -0.09 14.58 2.18
CA ILE A 85 -1.08 14.03 1.26
C ILE A 85 -0.88 14.64 -0.13
N THR A 86 -0.93 13.77 -1.13
CA THR A 86 -1.03 14.12 -2.54
C THR A 86 -2.46 13.81 -3.00
N ALA A 87 -3.28 14.84 -3.16
CA ALA A 87 -4.68 14.66 -3.55
C ALA A 87 -4.81 13.90 -4.89
N ASN A 88 -5.76 12.97 -4.96
CA ASN A 88 -5.98 12.03 -6.08
C ASN A 88 -4.85 10.99 -6.26
N ASP A 89 -3.82 10.99 -5.42
CA ASP A 89 -2.69 10.08 -5.50
C ASP A 89 -2.32 9.51 -4.12
N PRO A 90 -3.14 8.57 -3.61
CA PRO A 90 -2.89 7.94 -2.31
C PRO A 90 -1.62 7.08 -2.32
N ASP A 91 -1.22 6.53 -3.47
CA ASP A 91 -0.04 5.69 -3.60
C ASP A 91 1.27 6.47 -3.47
N ASN A 92 1.23 7.80 -3.63
CA ASN A 92 2.35 8.71 -3.38
C ASN A 92 2.12 9.65 -2.18
N SER A 93 1.15 9.36 -1.33
CA SER A 93 0.87 10.16 -0.13
C SER A 93 1.66 9.66 1.08
N GLU A 94 2.41 10.55 1.74
CA GLU A 94 3.24 10.21 2.89
C GLU A 94 2.43 9.59 4.04
N LEU A 95 1.22 10.09 4.30
CA LEU A 95 0.31 9.50 5.29
C LEU A 95 0.10 7.99 5.03
N ILE A 96 -0.13 7.58 3.79
CA ILE A 96 -0.31 6.17 3.43
C ILE A 96 1.00 5.38 3.63
N PHE A 97 2.16 6.01 3.42
CA PHE A 97 3.44 5.32 3.66
C PHE A 97 3.64 4.95 5.12
N TRP A 98 3.28 5.84 6.04
CA TRP A 98 3.32 5.58 7.47
C TRP A 98 2.32 4.50 7.89
N LEU A 99 1.09 4.53 7.34
CA LEU A 99 0.03 3.58 7.67
C LEU A 99 0.24 2.17 7.10
N THR A 100 1.00 2.05 6.00
CA THR A 100 1.29 0.76 5.33
C THR A 100 2.67 0.20 5.65
N GLY A 101 3.46 0.91 6.46
CA GLY A 101 4.82 0.50 6.81
C GLY A 101 5.85 0.67 5.70
N LYS A 102 5.52 1.42 4.63
CA LYS A 102 6.53 1.89 3.66
C LYS A 102 7.50 2.89 4.31
N LYS A 103 7.09 3.57 5.37
CA LYS A 103 7.95 4.34 6.29
C LYS A 103 7.94 3.74 7.69
N SER A 104 9.03 3.97 8.43
CA SER A 104 9.28 3.42 9.77
C SER A 104 9.53 4.54 10.80
N PRO A 105 8.98 4.45 12.03
CA PRO A 105 8.11 3.37 12.51
C PRO A 105 6.73 3.37 11.84
N THR A 106 6.13 2.20 11.64
CA THR A 106 4.75 2.10 11.15
C THR A 106 3.79 2.77 12.12
N MET A 107 2.83 3.52 11.59
CA MET A 107 1.79 4.17 12.38
C MET A 107 0.48 3.38 12.31
N PRO A 108 -0.30 3.34 13.41
CA PRO A 108 -0.03 3.89 14.74
C PRO A 108 1.09 3.16 15.50
N LEU A 109 1.86 3.90 16.31
CA LEU A 109 2.92 3.32 17.14
C LEU A 109 2.37 2.28 18.12
N GLY A 110 3.01 1.11 18.16
CA GLY A 110 2.66 0.04 19.11
C GLY A 110 1.34 -0.69 18.80
N GLY A 111 0.72 -0.43 17.64
CA GLY A 111 -0.52 -1.07 17.22
C GLY A 111 -0.62 -1.19 15.71
N SER A 112 -1.81 -1.56 15.22
CA SER A 112 -2.14 -1.55 13.80
C SER A 112 -3.47 -0.83 13.58
N LEU A 113 -3.55 -0.05 12.52
CA LEU A 113 -4.82 0.49 12.06
C LEU A 113 -5.64 -0.63 11.41
N ASP A 114 -6.95 -0.68 11.66
CA ASP A 114 -7.80 -1.66 11.01
C ASP A 114 -7.85 -1.42 9.49
N VAL A 115 -8.07 -2.49 8.74
CA VAL A 115 -8.02 -2.48 7.27
C VAL A 115 -9.05 -1.52 6.68
N MET A 116 -10.23 -1.40 7.29
CA MET A 116 -11.30 -0.54 6.79
C MET A 116 -11.00 0.94 7.04
N SER A 117 -10.43 1.29 8.20
CA SER A 117 -9.99 2.66 8.46
C SER A 117 -8.87 3.08 7.50
N ASN A 118 -7.91 2.20 7.23
CA ASN A 118 -6.89 2.46 6.21
C ASN A 118 -7.53 2.66 4.83
N ALA A 119 -8.45 1.77 4.45
CA ALA A 119 -9.19 1.86 3.18
C ALA A 119 -9.97 3.17 3.05
N LYS A 120 -10.64 3.63 4.11
CA LYS A 120 -11.37 4.91 4.12
C LYS A 120 -10.44 6.11 3.92
N ILE A 121 -9.28 6.14 4.60
CA ILE A 121 -8.28 7.20 4.41
C ILE A 121 -7.75 7.18 2.97
N TYR A 122 -7.42 5.99 2.46
CA TYR A 122 -6.96 5.82 1.09
C TYR A 122 -8.00 6.32 0.08
N ALA A 123 -9.27 5.92 0.24
CA ALA A 123 -10.38 6.35 -0.61
C ALA A 123 -10.59 7.87 -0.55
N TRP A 124 -10.55 8.47 0.63
CA TRP A 124 -10.67 9.92 0.78
C TRP A 124 -9.57 10.68 0.04
N ILE A 125 -8.31 10.23 0.12
CA ILE A 125 -7.21 10.83 -0.62
C ILE A 125 -7.42 10.65 -2.14
N LYS A 126 -7.82 9.44 -2.56
CA LYS A 126 -8.14 9.13 -3.96
C LYS A 126 -9.25 10.03 -4.52
N GLN A 127 -10.22 10.40 -3.69
CA GLN A 127 -11.34 11.28 -4.04
C GLN A 127 -11.00 12.77 -3.94
N GLY A 128 -9.71 13.11 -3.83
CA GLY A 128 -9.21 14.48 -3.86
C GLY A 128 -9.02 15.13 -2.49
N ALA A 129 -9.06 14.36 -1.39
CA ALA A 129 -8.81 14.83 -0.03
C ALA A 129 -9.59 16.11 0.33
N LYS A 130 -10.90 16.11 0.06
CA LYS A 130 -11.78 17.26 0.31
C LYS A 130 -11.96 17.52 1.80
N ASN A 131 -12.18 18.78 2.18
CA ASN A 131 -12.57 19.17 3.55
C ASN A 131 -14.09 19.33 3.65
N ASN A 132 -14.82 18.23 3.85
CA ASN A 132 -16.28 18.13 3.78
C ASN A 132 -16.91 17.37 4.96
#